data_AF-A0AAU4WTX7-F1
#
_entry.id   AF-A0AAU4WTX7-F1
#
_cell.length_a   1.000
_cell.length_b   1.000
_cell.length_c   1.000
_cell.angle_alpha   90.00
_cell.angle_beta   90.00
_cell.angle_gamma   90.00
#
_symmetry.space_group_name_H-M   'P 1'
#
loop_
_entity.id
_entity.type
_entity.pdbx_description
1 polymer ?
#
loop_
_entity_poly.entity_id
_entity_poly.type
_entity_poly.pdbx_seq_one_letter_code
_entity_poly.pdbx_strand_id
1 'polypeptide(L)'
;MRTRKISALTMTAVALGLALTACNNNGADNASSSASSSSVATSTPQSDTAKDKPSGAPAKSDTKCTDQVNYAGDPRSNAEINSIGASTGTCPPVQKSPSGTKCTDQLNYAGDSRSNAEINSIGASTGTCPEPQKSGGASGTPKDPGMKCTDQLNYAGDPRSNAEINSIGEDTGTCPPVKQK
;
A
#
# COMPACT_ATOMS: atom_id res chain seq x y z
N MET A 1 41.52 -24.88 -10.42
CA MET A 1 41.42 -24.53 -11.86
C MET A 1 40.58 -25.59 -12.56
N ARG A 2 39.35 -25.27 -12.97
CA ARG A 2 38.55 -26.11 -13.88
C ARG A 2 37.77 -25.19 -14.82
N THR A 3 37.59 -25.71 -16.02
CA THR A 3 37.71 -25.02 -17.30
C THR A 3 36.40 -24.42 -17.80
N ARG A 4 36.50 -23.33 -18.58
CA ARG A 4 35.41 -22.58 -19.25
C ARG A 4 34.59 -23.47 -20.20
N LYS A 5 33.28 -23.20 -20.34
CA LYS A 5 32.55 -23.35 -21.61
C LYS A 5 31.53 -22.22 -21.78
N ILE A 6 31.72 -21.48 -22.87
CA ILE A 6 30.86 -20.41 -23.40
C ILE A 6 29.83 -21.11 -24.28
N SER A 7 28.55 -20.77 -24.15
CA SER A 7 27.54 -21.14 -25.15
C SER A 7 26.70 -19.91 -25.47
N ALA A 8 27.05 -19.27 -26.58
CA ALA A 8 26.22 -18.29 -27.26
C ALA A 8 25.10 -19.04 -28.01
N LEU A 9 23.87 -18.55 -27.94
CA LEU A 9 22.86 -18.85 -28.94
C LEU A 9 22.11 -17.57 -29.31
N THR A 10 21.84 -17.48 -30.59
CA THR A 10 21.57 -16.33 -31.44
C THR A 10 20.08 -15.99 -31.57
N MET A 11 19.83 -14.68 -31.70
CA MET A 11 18.80 -13.94 -32.46
C MET A 11 17.47 -14.61 -32.85
N THR A 12 16.39 -13.86 -32.62
CA THR A 12 15.39 -13.55 -33.67
C THR A 12 14.84 -12.14 -33.46
N ALA A 13 15.21 -11.23 -34.36
CA ALA A 13 14.57 -9.94 -34.54
C ALA A 13 13.32 -10.14 -35.41
N VAL A 14 12.18 -9.65 -34.96
CA VAL A 14 10.98 -9.49 -35.79
C VAL A 14 10.69 -8.00 -35.85
N ALA A 15 10.95 -7.43 -37.02
CA ALA A 15 10.51 -6.11 -37.42
C ALA A 15 9.34 -6.25 -38.39
N LEU A 16 8.49 -5.22 -38.41
CA LEU A 16 7.69 -4.66 -39.52
C LEU A 16 6.23 -4.43 -39.14
N GLY A 17 5.81 -3.18 -39.29
CA GLY A 17 4.41 -2.80 -39.20
C GLY A 17 4.14 -1.31 -38.96
N LEU A 18 4.84 -0.39 -39.65
CA LEU A 18 4.35 0.99 -39.77
C LEU A 18 3.18 1.02 -40.76
N ALA A 19 1.98 1.39 -40.29
CA ALA A 19 0.91 1.87 -41.16
C ALA A 19 0.82 3.40 -41.00
N LEU A 20 1.34 4.12 -41.98
CA LEU A 20 1.02 5.53 -42.24
C LEU A 20 -0.34 5.58 -42.94
N THR A 21 -1.38 6.10 -42.28
CA THR A 21 -2.60 6.54 -42.98
C THR A 21 -2.45 8.03 -43.27
N ALA A 22 -2.21 8.34 -44.54
CA ALA A 22 -2.12 9.69 -45.07
C ALA A 22 -3.50 10.23 -45.49
N CYS A 23 -3.69 11.53 -45.26
CA CYS A 23 -4.61 12.49 -45.92
C CYS A 23 -6.13 12.24 -45.79
N ASN A 24 -6.99 13.24 -45.65
CA ASN A 24 -6.99 14.54 -46.35
C ASN A 24 -7.84 15.60 -45.61
N ASN A 25 -7.34 16.83 -45.52
CA ASN A 25 -8.14 18.03 -45.23
C ASN A 25 -8.48 18.72 -46.55
N ASN A 26 -9.77 18.90 -46.87
CA ASN A 26 -10.42 20.16 -47.29
C ASN A 26 -11.77 19.91 -48.00
N GLY A 27 -12.82 20.60 -47.52
CA GLY A 27 -13.64 21.46 -48.39
C GLY A 27 -14.94 20.92 -48.99
N ALA A 28 -16.02 21.62 -48.64
CA ALA A 28 -17.20 21.96 -49.46
C ALA A 28 -18.35 20.95 -49.64
N ASP A 29 -19.41 21.25 -48.87
CA ASP A 29 -20.79 21.52 -49.31
C ASP A 29 -21.73 20.39 -49.79
N ASN A 30 -22.86 20.34 -49.05
CA ASN A 30 -24.24 20.11 -49.50
C ASN A 30 -24.60 18.79 -50.20
N ALA A 31 -25.37 17.93 -49.52
CA ALA A 31 -26.81 17.86 -49.77
C ALA A 31 -27.52 16.93 -48.76
N SER A 32 -28.64 17.46 -48.26
CA SER A 32 -29.63 16.86 -47.39
C SER A 32 -30.20 15.54 -47.92
N SER A 33 -30.45 14.55 -47.05
CA SER A 33 -31.79 14.31 -46.49
C SER A 33 -31.93 12.95 -45.78
N SER A 34 -32.60 13.03 -44.63
CA SER A 34 -33.54 12.06 -44.07
C SER A 34 -33.08 10.99 -43.07
N ALA A 35 -33.59 11.21 -41.86
CA ALA A 35 -34.21 10.24 -40.96
C ALA A 35 -33.31 9.37 -40.08
N SER A 36 -33.18 9.73 -38.80
CA SER A 36 -34.01 9.12 -37.72
C SER A 36 -33.35 9.26 -36.34
N SER A 37 -34.19 9.66 -35.37
CA SER A 37 -34.11 9.39 -33.93
C SER A 37 -32.93 9.91 -33.11
N SER A 38 -33.28 10.89 -32.27
CA SER A 38 -32.59 11.29 -31.05
C SER A 38 -32.21 10.10 -30.16
N SER A 39 -30.95 10.04 -29.76
CA SER A 39 -30.56 9.60 -28.43
C SER A 39 -29.22 10.24 -28.08
N VAL A 40 -29.25 11.11 -27.07
CA VAL A 40 -28.07 11.70 -26.45
C VAL A 40 -27.29 10.59 -25.75
N ALA A 41 -26.22 10.12 -26.36
CA ALA A 41 -25.24 9.29 -25.67
C ALA A 41 -24.31 10.21 -24.87
N THR A 42 -24.79 10.61 -23.69
CA THR A 42 -23.94 11.08 -22.59
C THR A 42 -22.84 10.04 -22.40
N SER A 43 -21.63 10.35 -22.85
CA SER A 43 -20.45 9.53 -22.58
C SER A 43 -19.99 9.86 -21.16
N THR A 44 -20.71 9.33 -20.18
CA THR A 44 -20.22 9.11 -18.82
C THR A 44 -18.88 8.36 -18.93
N PRO A 45 -17.78 8.85 -18.32
CA PRO A 45 -16.63 7.99 -18.11
C PRO A 45 -17.05 6.83 -17.23
N GLN A 46 -16.96 5.65 -17.82
CA GLN A 46 -17.30 4.36 -17.27
C GLN A 46 -16.57 4.15 -15.95
N SER A 47 -17.33 4.19 -14.85
CA SER A 47 -16.87 3.85 -13.52
C SER A 47 -16.89 2.32 -13.38
N ASP A 48 -15.86 1.67 -13.91
CA ASP A 48 -15.56 0.27 -13.59
C ASP A 48 -14.19 0.24 -12.94
N THR A 49 -14.17 0.23 -11.61
CA THR A 49 -13.50 -0.76 -10.74
C THR A 49 -13.54 -0.16 -9.33
N ALA A 50 -14.24 -0.82 -8.41
CA ALA A 50 -14.09 -0.56 -6.98
C ALA A 50 -12.63 -0.83 -6.59
N LYS A 51 -11.80 0.21 -6.56
CA LYS A 51 -10.43 0.15 -6.07
C LYS A 51 -10.09 1.51 -5.45
N ASP A 52 -9.98 1.51 -4.13
CA ASP A 52 -9.39 2.53 -3.29
C ASP A 52 -9.93 3.96 -3.45
N LYS A 53 -10.72 4.41 -2.46
CA LYS A 53 -11.01 5.83 -2.24
C LYS A 53 -9.70 6.62 -2.43
N PRO A 54 -9.65 7.63 -3.33
CA PRO A 54 -8.41 8.33 -3.59
C PRO A 54 -7.94 9.00 -2.29
N SER A 55 -6.79 8.56 -1.79
CA SER A 55 -6.15 9.06 -0.56
C SER A 55 -5.47 10.43 -0.75
N GLY A 56 -5.86 11.17 -1.79
CA GLY A 56 -5.19 12.38 -2.25
C GLY A 56 -6.03 13.65 -2.04
N ALA A 57 -5.38 14.80 -2.16
CA ALA A 57 -6.07 16.09 -2.16
C ALA A 57 -6.71 16.35 -3.54
N PRO A 58 -7.92 16.93 -3.63
CA PRO A 58 -8.55 17.21 -4.92
C PRO A 58 -7.63 18.09 -5.78
N ALA A 59 -7.41 17.69 -7.04
CA ALA A 59 -6.64 18.49 -7.95
C ALA A 59 -7.50 19.67 -8.41
N LYS A 60 -7.02 20.91 -8.21
CA LYS A 60 -7.63 22.08 -8.84
C LYS A 60 -7.47 21.98 -10.36
N SER A 61 -8.53 22.34 -11.09
CA SER A 61 -8.51 22.47 -12.55
C SER A 61 -7.31 23.31 -12.99
N ASP A 62 -6.62 22.86 -14.03
CA ASP A 62 -5.49 23.56 -14.68
C ASP A 62 -4.27 23.85 -13.79
N THR A 63 -4.23 23.31 -12.57
CA THR A 63 -3.09 23.49 -11.65
C THR A 63 -2.34 22.18 -11.48
N LYS A 64 -1.01 22.20 -11.65
CA LYS A 64 -0.19 21.00 -11.41
C LYS A 64 -0.22 20.62 -9.93
N CYS A 65 -0.16 19.34 -9.64
CA CYS A 65 -0.17 18.87 -8.26
C CYS A 65 1.05 19.35 -7.48
N THR A 66 2.20 19.41 -8.14
CA THR A 66 3.45 19.93 -7.60
C THR A 66 3.42 21.42 -7.23
N ASP A 67 2.44 22.19 -7.73
CA ASP A 67 2.21 23.58 -7.32
C ASP A 67 1.21 23.69 -6.14
N GLN A 68 0.49 22.60 -5.84
CA GLN A 68 -0.55 22.57 -4.80
C GLN A 68 -0.09 21.89 -3.51
N VAL A 69 0.77 20.87 -3.63
CA VAL A 69 1.25 20.05 -2.52
C VAL A 69 2.78 20.00 -2.56
N ASN A 70 3.41 20.08 -1.40
CA ASN A 70 4.85 19.95 -1.28
C ASN A 70 5.27 18.48 -1.35
N TYR A 71 5.87 18.07 -2.48
CA TYR A 71 6.40 16.72 -2.71
C TYR A 71 7.90 16.58 -2.40
N ALA A 72 8.49 17.46 -1.58
CA ALA A 72 9.88 17.33 -1.19
C ALA A 72 10.16 15.95 -0.55
N GLY A 73 11.14 15.23 -1.09
CA GLY A 73 11.50 13.87 -0.64
C GLY A 73 10.68 12.74 -1.26
N ASP A 74 9.73 13.05 -2.16
CA ASP A 74 9.03 12.05 -2.95
C ASP A 74 9.96 11.44 -4.00
N PRO A 75 10.08 10.10 -4.07
CA PRO A 75 10.93 9.45 -5.05
C PRO A 75 10.40 9.57 -6.48
N ARG A 76 9.10 9.84 -6.66
CA ARG A 76 8.50 9.99 -7.98
C ARG A 76 8.83 11.35 -8.57
N SER A 77 8.98 11.39 -9.88
CA SER A 77 9.26 12.64 -10.58
C SER A 77 8.04 13.59 -10.54
N ASN A 78 8.30 14.90 -10.62
CA ASN A 78 7.23 15.90 -10.74
C ASN A 78 6.31 15.61 -11.95
N ALA A 79 6.86 15.09 -13.06
CA ALA A 79 6.08 14.72 -14.24
C ALA A 79 5.10 13.58 -13.94
N GLU A 80 5.57 12.52 -13.27
CA GLU A 80 4.75 11.38 -12.85
C GLU A 80 3.62 11.82 -11.90
N ILE A 81 3.97 12.60 -10.87
CA ILE A 81 3.01 13.12 -9.89
C ILE A 81 1.91 13.95 -10.57
N ASN A 82 2.30 14.83 -11.50
CA ASN A 82 1.35 15.66 -12.24
C ASN A 82 0.50 14.82 -13.21
N SER A 83 1.07 13.77 -13.80
CA SER A 83 0.33 12.84 -14.66
C SER A 83 -0.72 12.04 -13.89
N ILE A 84 -0.40 11.60 -12.67
CA ILE A 84 -1.37 10.93 -11.77
C ILE A 84 -2.49 11.90 -11.37
N GLY A 85 -2.12 13.14 -11.02
CA GLY A 85 -3.09 14.18 -10.69
C GLY A 85 -4.07 14.49 -11.83
N ALA A 86 -3.54 14.60 -13.06
CA ALA A 86 -4.36 14.84 -14.24
C ALA A 86 -5.26 13.66 -14.60
N SER A 87 -4.79 12.41 -14.43
CA SER A 87 -5.58 11.21 -14.77
C SER A 87 -6.63 10.85 -13.73
N THR A 88 -6.35 11.10 -12.45
CA THR A 88 -7.25 10.74 -11.34
C THR A 88 -8.13 11.90 -10.85
N GLY A 89 -7.87 13.13 -11.32
CA GLY A 89 -8.51 14.35 -10.79
C GLY A 89 -8.13 14.64 -9.32
N THR A 90 -7.16 13.91 -8.76
CA THR A 90 -6.75 14.01 -7.36
C THR A 90 -5.24 13.98 -7.27
N CYS A 91 -4.63 14.95 -6.58
CA CYS A 91 -3.20 14.94 -6.32
C CYS A 91 -2.81 13.78 -5.41
N PRO A 92 -1.87 12.91 -5.84
CA PRO A 92 -1.51 11.75 -5.05
C PRO A 92 -0.92 12.16 -3.70
N PRO A 93 -1.05 11.32 -2.65
CA PRO A 93 -0.34 11.57 -1.41
C PRO A 93 1.16 11.59 -1.66
N VAL A 94 1.88 12.41 -0.89
CA VAL A 94 3.35 12.44 -0.90
C VAL A 94 3.85 11.08 -0.40
N GLN A 95 4.63 10.39 -1.22
CA GLN A 95 5.38 9.22 -0.77
C GLN A 95 6.66 9.73 -0.14
N LYS A 96 6.95 9.41 1.11
CA LYS A 96 8.27 9.72 1.67
C LYS A 96 9.21 8.61 1.30
N SER A 97 10.37 8.95 0.72
CA SER A 97 11.49 8.00 0.69
C SER A 97 11.81 7.61 2.13
N PRO A 98 12.15 6.33 2.43
CA PRO A 98 12.61 5.99 3.75
C PRO A 98 13.74 6.93 4.12
N SER A 99 13.68 7.53 5.31
CA SER A 99 14.90 7.94 6.01
C SER A 99 15.85 6.76 5.83
N GLY A 100 17.04 6.91 5.25
CA GLY A 100 17.88 5.77 4.82
C GLY A 100 18.22 4.72 5.89
N THR A 101 17.74 4.91 7.12
CA THR A 101 17.72 4.04 8.28
C THR A 101 16.55 3.03 8.25
N LYS A 102 16.83 1.76 8.55
CA LYS A 102 15.82 0.72 8.69
C LYS A 102 14.91 1.02 9.89
N CYS A 103 13.66 0.60 9.83
CA CYS A 103 12.73 0.76 10.95
C CYS A 103 13.19 -0.01 12.17
N THR A 104 13.76 -1.19 11.98
CA THR A 104 14.32 -2.01 13.05
C THR A 104 15.49 -1.37 13.79
N ASP A 105 16.07 -0.30 13.24
CA ASP A 105 17.13 0.49 13.89
C ASP A 105 16.55 1.70 14.64
N GLN A 106 15.29 2.06 14.38
CA GLN A 106 14.60 3.21 14.96
C GLN A 106 13.68 2.82 16.12
N LEU A 107 13.07 1.63 16.08
CA LEU A 107 12.10 1.15 17.06
C LEU A 107 12.40 -0.30 17.46
N ASN A 108 12.05 -0.66 18.69
CA ASN A 108 12.16 -2.04 19.18
C ASN A 108 10.92 -2.85 18.77
N TYR A 109 11.11 -3.78 17.83
CA TYR A 109 10.09 -4.71 17.33
C TYR A 109 10.13 -6.11 17.98
N ALA A 110 10.76 -6.25 19.15
CA ALA A 110 10.73 -7.52 19.87
C ALA A 110 9.27 -7.93 20.18
N GLY A 111 8.91 -9.16 19.77
CA GLY A 111 7.55 -9.69 19.91
C GLY A 111 6.58 -9.24 18.81
N ASP A 112 7.04 -8.51 17.79
CA ASP A 112 6.24 -8.30 16.57
C ASP A 112 6.17 -9.60 15.77
N SER A 113 4.98 -9.96 15.30
CA SER A 113 4.78 -11.16 14.48
C SER A 113 5.33 -11.02 13.06
N ARG A 114 5.46 -9.78 12.57
CA ARG A 114 6.00 -9.49 11.24
C ARG A 114 7.50 -9.60 11.26
N SER A 115 8.07 -10.05 10.15
CA SER A 115 9.53 -10.14 10.03
C SER A 115 10.19 -8.76 9.97
N ASN A 116 11.43 -8.66 10.42
CA ASN A 116 12.25 -7.45 10.26
C ASN A 116 12.32 -6.97 8.80
N ALA A 117 12.32 -7.88 7.84
CA ALA A 117 12.33 -7.54 6.42
C ALA A 117 11.01 -6.89 5.99
N GLU A 118 9.88 -7.44 6.42
CA GLU A 118 8.55 -6.90 6.16
C GLU A 118 8.38 -5.51 6.78
N ILE A 119 8.73 -5.36 8.06
CA ILE A 119 8.65 -4.08 8.78
C ILE A 119 9.48 -3.00 8.05
N ASN A 120 10.70 -3.35 7.63
CA ASN A 120 11.55 -2.45 6.86
C ASN A 120 10.98 -2.14 5.47
N SER A 121 10.34 -3.11 4.82
CA SER A 121 9.68 -2.90 3.53
C SER A 121 8.45 -2.00 3.65
N ILE A 122 7.70 -2.08 4.74
CA ILE A 122 6.58 -1.18 5.03
C ILE A 122 7.12 0.22 5.26
N GLY A 123 8.12 0.39 6.13
CA GLY A 123 8.74 1.70 6.36
C GLY A 123 9.34 2.32 5.10
N ALA A 124 9.87 1.50 4.19
CA ALA A 124 10.37 1.95 2.91
C ALA A 124 9.27 2.38 1.92
N SER A 125 8.11 1.73 1.95
CA SER A 125 7.01 2.04 1.02
C SER A 125 6.11 3.17 1.51
N THR A 126 5.88 3.26 2.82
CA THR A 126 5.04 4.30 3.44
C THR A 126 5.86 5.54 3.81
N GLY A 127 7.19 5.38 3.91
CA GLY A 127 8.09 6.40 4.44
C GLY A 127 7.88 6.70 5.92
N THR A 128 7.18 5.83 6.64
CA THR A 128 6.98 5.91 8.10
C THR A 128 7.03 4.51 8.70
N CYS A 129 7.78 4.34 9.79
CA CYS A 129 7.88 3.03 10.44
C CYS A 129 6.55 2.63 11.10
N PRO A 130 6.04 1.41 10.84
CA PRO A 130 4.81 0.97 11.46
C PRO A 130 5.00 0.82 12.97
N GLU A 131 3.94 1.00 13.74
CA GLU A 131 3.96 0.67 15.16
C GLU A 131 4.18 -0.84 15.35
N PRO A 132 4.96 -1.25 16.39
CA PRO A 132 5.14 -2.66 16.71
C PRO A 132 3.80 -3.35 16.99
N GLN A 133 3.49 -4.37 16.20
CA GLN A 133 2.32 -5.23 16.39
C GLN A 133 2.72 -6.37 17.32
N LYS A 134 2.70 -6.10 18.63
CA LYS A 134 2.86 -7.18 19.60
C LYS A 134 1.76 -8.20 19.36
N SER A 135 2.15 -9.45 19.08
CA SER A 135 1.22 -10.58 18.98
C SER A 135 0.57 -10.78 20.34
N GLY A 136 -0.58 -10.14 20.50
CA GLY A 136 -1.21 -9.94 21.80
C GLY A 136 -1.15 -8.48 22.18
N GLY A 137 -1.98 -7.66 21.52
CA GLY A 137 -2.66 -6.61 22.29
C GLY A 137 -3.30 -7.36 23.44
N ALA A 138 -2.72 -7.22 24.63
CA ALA A 138 -2.99 -8.16 25.68
C ALA A 138 -4.40 -7.92 26.17
N SER A 139 -5.35 -8.65 25.59
CA SER A 139 -6.64 -8.85 26.21
C SER A 139 -6.34 -9.46 27.56
N GLY A 140 -6.75 -8.77 28.63
CA GLY A 140 -6.36 -9.13 29.98
C GLY A 140 -6.11 -7.95 30.90
N THR A 141 -5.84 -8.27 32.16
CA THR A 141 -5.50 -7.29 33.21
C THR A 141 -3.99 -7.13 33.27
N PRO A 142 -3.43 -5.91 33.33
CA PRO A 142 -1.99 -5.72 33.49
C PRO A 142 -1.43 -6.54 34.65
N LYS A 143 -0.33 -7.25 34.42
CA LYS A 143 0.30 -8.09 35.43
C LYS A 143 1.09 -7.21 36.38
N ASP A 144 0.85 -7.36 37.67
CA ASP A 144 1.62 -6.64 38.68
C ASP A 144 3.07 -7.18 38.78
N PRO A 145 4.09 -6.30 38.90
CA PRO A 145 5.48 -6.73 38.99
C PRO A 145 5.71 -7.72 40.14
N GLY A 146 6.34 -8.86 39.84
CA GLY A 146 6.65 -9.90 40.81
C GLY A 146 5.48 -10.80 41.23
N MET A 147 4.26 -10.57 40.75
CA MET A 147 3.10 -11.41 41.04
C MET A 147 2.78 -12.37 39.90
N LYS A 148 2.32 -13.57 40.22
CA LYS A 148 1.78 -14.51 39.24
C LYS A 148 0.35 -14.12 38.89
N CYS A 149 -0.06 -14.38 37.66
CA CYS A 149 -1.41 -14.04 37.22
C CYS A 149 -2.48 -14.78 38.00
N THR A 150 -2.19 -16.03 38.36
CA THR A 150 -3.07 -16.83 39.23
C THR A 150 -3.18 -16.32 40.66
N ASP A 151 -2.30 -15.42 41.09
CA ASP A 151 -2.36 -14.78 42.40
C ASP A 151 -3.14 -13.45 42.32
N GLN A 152 -3.19 -12.83 41.13
CA GLN A 152 -3.88 -11.56 40.89
C GLN A 152 -5.35 -11.73 40.47
N LEU A 153 -5.67 -12.80 39.72
CA LEU A 153 -7.01 -13.08 39.21
C LEU A 153 -7.45 -14.51 39.53
N ASN A 154 -8.76 -14.70 39.71
CA ASN A 154 -9.35 -16.00 39.94
C ASN A 154 -9.63 -16.74 38.61
N TYR A 155 -8.83 -17.76 38.32
CA TYR A 155 -8.97 -18.61 37.12
C TYR A 155 -9.75 -19.92 37.36
N ALA A 156 -10.58 -19.99 38.41
CA ALA A 156 -11.41 -21.16 38.64
C ALA A 156 -12.30 -21.47 37.40
N GLY A 157 -12.20 -22.70 36.91
CA GLY A 157 -12.92 -23.15 35.71
C GLY A 157 -12.18 -22.93 34.39
N ASP A 158 -11.04 -22.23 34.38
CA ASP A 158 -10.23 -22.07 33.17
C ASP A 158 -9.65 -23.42 32.73
N PRO A 159 -9.83 -23.82 31.45
CA PRO A 159 -9.26 -25.06 30.93
C PRO A 159 -7.74 -25.05 30.87
N ARG A 160 -7.09 -23.88 30.85
CA ARG A 160 -5.63 -23.75 30.80
C ARG A 160 -5.04 -24.00 32.18
N SER A 161 -3.82 -24.53 32.20
CA SER A 161 -3.10 -24.74 33.45
C SER A 161 -2.63 -23.41 34.08
N ASN A 162 -2.49 -23.38 35.41
CA ASN A 162 -1.90 -22.24 36.11
C ASN A 162 -0.51 -21.87 35.59
N ALA A 163 0.29 -22.87 35.21
CA ALA A 163 1.62 -22.65 34.63
C ALA A 163 1.53 -21.92 33.28
N GLU A 164 0.65 -22.37 32.39
CA GLU A 164 0.42 -21.72 31.09
C GLU A 164 -0.07 -20.28 31.26
N ILE A 165 -1.05 -20.04 32.13
CA ILE A 165 -1.58 -18.71 32.43
C ILE A 165 -0.48 -17.78 32.92
N ASN A 166 0.37 -18.28 33.83
CA ASN A 166 1.48 -17.51 34.37
C ASN A 166 2.55 -17.21 33.33
N SER A 167 2.88 -18.18 32.47
CA SER A 167 3.83 -17.96 31.35
C SER A 167 3.31 -16.90 30.38
N ILE A 168 2.04 -16.94 29.99
CA ILE A 168 1.43 -15.89 29.16
C ILE A 168 1.57 -14.53 29.84
N GLY A 169 1.36 -14.46 31.15
CA GLY A 169 1.55 -13.24 31.93
C GLY A 169 2.97 -12.71 31.92
N GLU A 170 3.98 -13.58 32.08
CA GLU A 170 5.39 -13.18 32.02
C GLU A 170 5.78 -12.71 30.61
N ASP A 171 5.32 -13.42 29.58
CA ASP A 171 5.68 -13.16 28.18
C ASP A 171 5.03 -11.87 27.65
N THR A 172 3.78 -11.61 28.04
CA THR A 172 2.98 -10.49 27.52
C THR A 172 2.91 -9.29 28.46
N GLY A 173 3.35 -9.44 29.73
CA GLY A 173 3.18 -8.42 30.77
C GLY A 173 1.73 -8.20 31.21
N THR A 174 0.82 -9.10 30.84
CA THR A 174 -0.61 -8.97 31.10
C THR A 174 -1.22 -10.33 31.38
N CYS A 175 -2.06 -10.42 32.41
CA CYS A 175 -2.77 -11.63 32.78
C CYS A 175 -3.95 -11.87 31.84
N PRO A 176 -4.00 -13.02 31.13
CA PRO A 176 -5.02 -13.27 30.11
C PRO A 176 -6.43 -13.32 30.72
N PRO A 177 -7.51 -13.03 29.98
CA PRO A 177 -8.87 -13.18 30.47
C PRO A 177 -9.15 -14.63 30.87
N VAL A 178 -10.00 -14.81 31.88
CA VAL A 178 -10.48 -16.13 32.32
C VAL A 178 -11.37 -16.71 31.22
N LYS A 179 -11.04 -17.93 30.76
CA LYS A 179 -11.87 -18.68 29.81
C LYS A 179 -12.81 -19.58 30.59
N GLN A 180 -14.11 -19.53 30.32
CA GLN A 180 -15.06 -20.51 30.86
C GLN A 180 -15.24 -21.66 29.86
N LYS A 181 -15.45 -22.88 30.36
CA LYS A 181 -15.79 -24.05 29.54
C LYS A 181 -17.23 -24.02 29.05
#